data_AF-A0A967RIV7-F1
#
_entry.id   AF-A0A967RIV7-F1
#
_cell.length_a   1.000
_cell.length_b   1.000
_cell.length_c   1.000
_cell.angle_alpha   90.00
_cell.angle_beta   90.00
_cell.angle_gamma   90.00
#
_symmetry.space_group_name_H-M   'P 1'
#
loop_
_entity.id
_entity.type
_entity.pdbx_description
1 polymer ?
#
loop_
_entity_poly.entity_id
_entity_poly.type
_entity_poly.pdbx_seq_one_letter_code
_entity_poly.pdbx_strand_id
1 'polypeptide(L)'
;MNAVQKLILSNIVKSGENELNMPGEMTETDDAFIITRTACPCQFRERSKDAGVCDHVTIGTFQEALKWSTGKNFRVYQSKCLNTGDEVDEFIVEKSPLDD
;
A
#
# COMPACT_ATOMS: atom_id res chain seq x y z
N MET A 1 -18.15 -0.39 6.59
CA MET A 1 -17.61 0.92 7.01
C MET A 1 -16.45 1.33 6.10
N ASN A 2 -16.62 1.18 4.77
CA ASN A 2 -15.47 1.02 3.86
C ASN A 2 -15.30 2.18 2.87
N ALA A 3 -16.28 3.10 2.81
CA ALA A 3 -16.27 4.21 1.85
C ALA A 3 -15.15 5.23 2.15
N VAL A 4 -14.90 5.55 3.43
CA VAL A 4 -13.81 6.45 3.84
C VAL A 4 -12.46 5.82 3.55
N GLN A 5 -12.26 4.55 3.93
CA GLN A 5 -11.02 3.81 3.63
C GLN A 5 -10.73 3.83 2.13
N LYS A 6 -11.73 3.47 1.32
CA LYS A 6 -11.62 3.48 -0.15
C LYS A 6 -11.24 4.86 -0.68
N LEU A 7 -11.93 5.91 -0.24
CA LEU A 7 -11.65 7.28 -0.69
C LEU A 7 -10.21 7.70 -0.39
N ILE A 8 -9.76 7.47 0.84
CA ILE A 8 -8.42 7.86 1.29
C ILE A 8 -7.34 7.09 0.52
N LEU A 9 -7.45 5.76 0.47
CA LEU A 9 -6.48 4.93 -0.25
C LEU A 9 -6.43 5.28 -1.74
N SER A 10 -7.60 5.46 -2.38
CA SER A 10 -7.67 5.85 -3.80
C SER A 10 -6.97 7.19 -4.06
N ASN A 11 -7.13 8.16 -3.16
CA ASN A 11 -6.49 9.46 -3.30
C ASN A 11 -4.96 9.36 -3.14
N ILE A 12 -4.48 8.56 -2.17
CA ILE A 12 -3.04 8.37 -1.99
C ILE A 12 -2.41 7.69 -3.21
N VAL A 13 -3.06 6.65 -3.75
CA VAL A 13 -2.58 5.96 -4.97
C VAL A 13 -2.49 6.93 -6.15
N LYS A 14 -3.54 7.72 -6.39
CA LYS A 14 -3.56 8.74 -7.46
C LYS A 14 -2.49 9.83 -7.25
N SER A 15 -2.28 10.28 -6.02
CA SER A 15 -1.22 11.24 -5.71
C SER A 15 0.17 10.64 -5.94
N GLY A 16 0.38 9.36 -5.62
CA GLY A 16 1.62 8.66 -5.94
C GLY A 16 1.92 8.64 -7.44
N GLU A 17 0.91 8.42 -8.27
CA GLU A 17 1.05 8.48 -9.73
C GLU A 17 1.39 9.91 -10.20
N ASN A 18 0.59 10.90 -9.81
CA ASN A 18 0.70 12.27 -10.31
C ASN A 18 1.96 13.00 -9.84
N GLU A 19 2.34 12.82 -8.57
CA GLU A 19 3.40 13.61 -7.94
C GLU A 19 4.75 12.89 -7.94
N LEU A 20 4.73 11.55 -7.93
CA LEU A 20 5.93 10.74 -7.72
C LEU A 20 6.23 9.76 -8.86
N ASN A 21 5.43 9.79 -9.94
CA ASN A 21 5.56 8.88 -11.07
C ASN A 21 5.56 7.40 -10.64
N MET A 22 4.73 7.08 -9.64
CA MET A 22 4.49 5.74 -9.14
C MET A 22 3.08 5.28 -9.54
N PRO A 23 2.87 4.88 -10.81
CA PRO A 23 1.57 4.41 -11.28
C PRO A 23 1.12 3.20 -10.46
N GLY A 24 -0.13 3.27 -10.00
CA GLY A 24 -0.71 2.23 -9.19
C GLY A 24 -2.22 2.15 -9.33
N GLU A 25 -2.74 0.98 -9.01
CA GLU A 25 -4.16 0.66 -9.09
C GLU A 25 -4.61 0.03 -7.77
N MET A 26 -5.90 0.14 -7.48
CA MET A 26 -6.50 -0.48 -6.31
C MET A 26 -7.66 -1.37 -6.75
N THR A 27 -7.61 -2.62 -6.31
CA THR A 27 -8.70 -3.60 -6.43
C THR A 27 -9.22 -3.96 -5.04
N GLU A 28 -10.34 -4.67 -5.02
CA GLU A 28 -11.02 -5.03 -3.78
C GLU A 28 -11.38 -6.52 -3.76
N THR A 29 -11.23 -7.10 -2.59
CA THR A 29 -11.86 -8.38 -2.21
C THR A 29 -12.89 -8.10 -1.12
N ASP A 30 -13.57 -9.14 -0.63
CA ASP A 30 -14.50 -8.97 0.50
C ASP A 30 -13.78 -8.46 1.77
N ASP A 31 -12.55 -8.93 1.99
CA ASP A 31 -11.82 -8.71 3.24
C ASP A 31 -10.70 -7.65 3.15
N ALA A 32 -10.27 -7.26 1.95
CA ALA A 32 -9.14 -6.35 1.79
C ALA A 32 -9.24 -5.39 0.58
N PHE A 33 -8.50 -4.28 0.67
CA PHE A 33 -8.07 -3.50 -0.48
C PHE A 33 -6.69 -3.99 -0.91
N ILE A 34 -6.50 -4.24 -2.21
CA ILE A 34 -5.24 -4.67 -2.80
C ILE A 34 -4.74 -3.54 -3.69
N ILE A 35 -3.57 -3.00 -3.36
CA ILE A 35 -2.95 -1.91 -4.11
C ILE A 35 -1.70 -2.44 -4.80
N THR A 36 -1.63 -2.28 -6.11
CA THR A 36 -0.48 -2.68 -6.93
C THR A 36 0.15 -1.48 -7.58
N ARG A 37 1.48 -1.44 -7.67
CA ARG A 37 2.21 -0.43 -8.45
C ARG A 37 3.32 -1.06 -9.26
N THR A 38 3.58 -0.48 -10.43
CA THR A 38 4.58 -0.99 -11.38
C THR A 38 5.91 -0.24 -11.32
N ALA A 39 6.00 0.82 -10.53
CA ALA A 39 7.24 1.54 -10.27
C ALA A 39 7.37 1.98 -8.80
N CYS A 40 8.59 1.90 -8.28
CA CYS A 40 8.96 2.38 -6.96
C CYS A 40 10.43 2.85 -6.95
N PRO A 41 10.81 3.88 -6.17
CA PRO A 41 12.22 4.27 -5.98
C PRO A 41 13.13 3.12 -5.53
N CYS A 42 12.59 2.12 -4.82
CA CYS A 42 13.37 0.99 -4.33
C CYS A 42 13.83 0.03 -5.43
N GLN A 43 13.23 0.05 -6.63
CA GLN A 43 13.62 -0.84 -7.74
C GLN A 43 15.03 -0.56 -8.27
N PHE A 44 15.58 0.62 -7.97
CA PHE A 44 16.94 1.04 -8.36
C PHE A 44 18.00 0.63 -7.34
N ARG A 45 17.60 0.04 -6.21
CA ARG A 45 18.54 -0.52 -5.24
C ARG A 45 19.08 -1.85 -5.77
N GLU A 46 20.17 -2.32 -5.17
CA GLU A 46 20.64 -3.68 -5.42
C GLU A 46 19.56 -4.68 -4.98
N ARG A 47 19.16 -5.55 -5.92
CA ARG A 47 18.13 -6.56 -5.66
C ARG A 47 18.65 -7.54 -4.62
N SER A 48 17.87 -7.74 -3.57
CA SER A 48 18.18 -8.70 -2.52
C SER A 48 16.92 -9.40 -2.09
N LYS A 49 16.91 -10.72 -2.21
CA LYS A 49 15.80 -11.56 -1.73
C LYS A 49 15.72 -11.55 -0.20
N ASP A 50 16.83 -11.28 0.46
CA ASP A 50 16.93 -11.19 1.91
C ASP A 50 16.46 -9.83 2.45
N ALA A 51 16.25 -8.83 1.57
CA ALA A 51 15.80 -7.50 1.98
C ALA A 51 14.34 -7.47 2.46
N GLY A 52 13.52 -8.47 2.08
CA GLY A 52 12.12 -8.57 2.49
C GLY A 52 11.26 -7.37 2.04
N VAL A 53 10.29 -7.00 2.88
CA VAL A 53 9.42 -5.82 2.70
C VAL A 53 10.29 -4.57 2.58
N CYS A 54 10.18 -3.89 1.44
CA CYS A 54 11.08 -2.81 1.07
C CYS A 54 10.48 -1.42 1.34
N ASP A 55 9.15 -1.29 1.29
CA ASP A 55 8.47 0.00 1.33
C ASP A 55 7.67 0.26 2.62
N HIS A 56 8.42 0.46 3.70
CA HIS A 56 7.87 0.84 5.00
C HIS A 56 7.22 2.23 5.00
N VAL A 57 7.63 3.13 4.11
CA VAL A 57 7.10 4.50 4.03
C VAL A 57 5.67 4.46 3.50
N THR A 58 5.42 3.67 2.45
CA THR A 58 4.08 3.49 1.88
C THR A 58 3.16 2.78 2.86
N ILE A 59 3.64 1.72 3.52
CA ILE A 59 2.88 1.02 4.58
C ILE A 59 2.48 2.00 5.70
N GLY A 60 3.45 2.75 6.24
CA GLY A 60 3.18 3.72 7.30
C GLY A 60 2.23 4.84 6.87
N THR A 61 2.35 5.30 5.62
CA THR A 61 1.45 6.31 5.05
C THR A 61 0.00 5.82 5.03
N PHE A 62 -0.24 4.58 4.58
CA PHE A 62 -1.58 3.99 4.60
C PHE A 62 -2.11 3.80 6.02
N GLN A 63 -1.28 3.27 6.93
CA GLN A 63 -1.68 3.06 8.33
C GLN A 63 -2.11 4.35 9.00
N GLU A 64 -1.28 5.40 8.94
CA GLU A 64 -1.57 6.66 9.62
C GLU A 64 -2.69 7.44 8.93
N ALA A 65 -2.79 7.43 7.59
CA ALA A 65 -3.89 8.08 6.89
C ALA A 65 -5.25 7.46 7.24
N LEU A 66 -5.31 6.12 7.35
CA LEU A 66 -6.51 5.42 7.77
C LEU A 66 -6.84 5.69 9.24
N LYS A 67 -5.83 5.68 10.12
CA LYS A 67 -6.00 6.02 11.53
C LYS A 67 -6.58 7.41 11.72
N TRP A 68 -6.03 8.42 11.04
CA TRP A 68 -6.51 9.80 11.17
C TRP A 68 -7.90 10.01 10.57
N SER A 69 -8.23 9.31 9.49
CA SER A 69 -9.51 9.48 8.80
C SER A 69 -10.66 8.67 9.42
N THR A 70 -10.37 7.60 10.13
CA THR A 70 -11.40 6.68 10.68
C THR A 70 -11.37 6.54 12.20
N GLY A 71 -10.27 6.94 12.85
CA GLY A 71 -10.02 6.74 14.28
C GLY A 71 -9.60 5.32 14.67
N LYS A 72 -9.41 4.40 13.71
CA LYS A 72 -9.07 2.99 13.96
C LYS A 72 -7.75 2.58 13.30
N ASN A 73 -7.04 1.64 13.89
CA ASN A 73 -5.84 1.04 13.28
C ASN A 73 -6.24 -0.12 12.36
N PHE A 74 -5.49 -0.30 11.27
CA PHE A 74 -5.72 -1.37 10.30
C PHE A 74 -4.42 -2.09 10.00
N ARG A 75 -4.52 -3.38 9.67
CA ARG A 75 -3.38 -4.14 9.20
C ARG A 75 -3.07 -3.76 7.77
N VAL A 76 -1.83 -3.35 7.56
CA VAL A 76 -1.26 -3.02 6.25
C VAL A 76 0.08 -3.71 6.12
N TYR A 77 0.32 -4.40 5.01
CA TYR A 77 1.60 -5.03 4.73
C TYR A 77 1.85 -5.13 3.23
N GLN A 78 3.13 -5.26 2.86
CA GLN A 78 3.54 -5.52 1.48
C GLN A 78 3.68 -7.04 1.28
N SER A 79 3.06 -7.59 0.24
CA SER A 79 3.10 -9.01 -0.12
C SER A 79 4.07 -9.31 -1.27
N LYS A 80 4.32 -8.35 -2.16
CA LYS A 80 5.27 -8.46 -3.29
C LYS A 80 6.14 -7.21 -3.37
N CYS A 81 7.41 -7.36 -3.79
CA CYS A 81 8.30 -6.22 -3.98
C CYS A 81 9.11 -6.28 -5.30
N LEU A 82 9.15 -5.16 -6.02
CA LEU A 82 9.98 -4.99 -7.22
C LEU A 82 11.48 -5.21 -6.92
N ASN A 83 11.94 -4.78 -5.74
CA ASN A 83 13.33 -4.94 -5.31
C ASN A 83 13.69 -6.41 -4.98
N THR A 84 12.71 -7.25 -4.65
CA THR A 84 12.91 -8.70 -4.45
C THR A 84 12.82 -9.49 -5.75
N GLY A 85 12.44 -8.83 -6.85
CA GLY A 85 12.34 -9.40 -8.19
C GLY A 85 10.92 -9.76 -8.63
N ASP A 86 9.89 -9.36 -7.88
CA ASP A 86 8.51 -9.47 -8.32
C ASP A 86 8.19 -8.47 -9.46
N GLU A 87 7.09 -8.69 -10.17
CA GLU A 87 6.67 -7.83 -11.29
C GLU A 87 6.01 -6.51 -10.84
N VAL A 88 5.53 -6.47 -9.60
CA VAL A 88 4.86 -5.31 -8.99
C VAL A 88 5.22 -5.24 -7.50
N ASP A 89 5.07 -4.05 -6.92
CA ASP A 89 4.87 -3.98 -5.48
C ASP A 89 3.37 -4.13 -5.19
N GLU A 90 3.03 -5.01 -4.24
CA GLU A 90 1.65 -5.29 -3.84
C GLU A 90 1.50 -5.02 -2.34
N PHE A 91 0.50 -4.21 -2.00
CA PHE A 91 0.13 -3.88 -0.62
C PHE A 91 -1.27 -4.36 -0.33
N ILE A 92 -1.43 -5.00 0.83
CA ILE A 92 -2.70 -5.50 1.33
C ILE A 92 -3.11 -4.63 2.51
N VAL A 93 -4.32 -4.07 2.45
CA VAL A 93 -4.97 -3.36 3.55
C VAL A 93 -6.22 -4.14 3.95
N GLU A 94 -6.19 -4.76 5.13
CA GLU A 94 -7.36 -5.47 5.66
C GLU A 94 -8.48 -4.46 5.98
N LYS A 95 -9.72 -4.80 5.60
CA LYS A 95 -10.89 -3.92 5.80
C LYS A 95 -11.33 -3.89 7.26
N SER A 96 -11.09 -4.97 8.00
CA SER A 96 -11.38 -5.07 9.43
C SER A 96 -10.35 -4.30 10.25
N PRO A 97 -10.77 -3.47 11.22
CA PRO A 97 -9.85 -2.78 12.11
C PRO A 97 -9.19 -3.76 13.08
N LEU A 98 -8.02 -3.38 13.57
CA LEU A 98 -7.28 -4.08 14.64
C LEU A 98 -7.83 -3.75 16.03
N ASP A 99 -8.52 -2.61 16.16
CA ASP A 99 -9.12 -2.16 17.42
C ASP A 99 -10.66 -2.33 17.39
N ASP A 100 -11.20 -2.75 18.53
CA ASP A 100 -12.64 -2.95 18.78
C ASP A 100 -13.45 -1.65 18.62
#